data_AF-A0A9Q0QK19-F1
#
_entry.id   AF-A0A9Q0QK19-F1
#
_cell.length_a   1.000
_cell.length_b   1.000
_cell.length_c   1.000
_cell.angle_alpha   90.00
_cell.angle_beta   90.00
_cell.angle_gamma   90.00
#
_symmetry.space_group_name_H-M   'P 1'
#
loop_
_entity.id
_entity.type
_entity.pdbx_description
1 polymer ?
#
loop_
_entity_poly.entity_id
_entity_poly.type
_entity_poly.pdbx_seq_one_letter_code
_entity_poly.pdbx_strand_id
1 'polypeptide(L)'
;MNRPEIAEKAVRLVERRISRDKWPEYYDTKRARFIGKQAHLFQTWSISGYLVAKLLLANPSAAKIFVNEEDPELANALLSANPRRKRGRKGFKQPFHCMNCEAKKRATRQTCPNFANIVTGLEA
;
A
#
# COMPACT_ATOMS: atom_id res chain seq x y z
N MET A 1 -13.00 13.46 1.52
CA MET A 1 -11.94 13.20 2.53
C MET A 1 -11.75 14.47 3.35
N ASN A 2 -12.14 14.50 4.63
CA ASN A 2 -12.18 15.74 5.44
C ASN A 2 -11.07 15.77 6.51
N ARG A 3 -9.81 15.57 6.12
CA ARG A 3 -8.66 15.54 7.05
C ARG A 3 -7.60 16.59 6.67
N PRO A 4 -7.88 17.89 6.83
CA PRO A 4 -6.95 18.96 6.45
C PRO A 4 -5.65 18.94 7.28
N GLU A 5 -5.69 18.44 8.52
CA GLU A 5 -4.53 18.36 9.43
C GLU A 5 -3.34 17.61 8.82
N ILE A 6 -3.59 16.58 8.01
CA ILE A 6 -2.54 15.80 7.35
C ILE A 6 -1.80 16.67 6.32
N ALA A 7 -2.56 17.40 5.51
CA ALA A 7 -2.02 18.28 4.50
C ALA A 7 -1.26 19.45 5.15
N GLU A 8 -1.78 20.01 6.24
CA GLU A 8 -1.10 21.06 6.98
C GLU A 8 0.23 20.57 7.57
N LYS A 9 0.24 19.38 8.18
CA LYS A 9 1.48 18.77 8.70
C LYS A 9 2.51 18.52 7.58
N ALA A 10 2.06 18.08 6.41
CA ALA A 10 2.92 17.86 5.26
C ALA A 10 3.57 19.17 4.76
N VAL A 11 2.76 20.24 4.62
CA VAL A 11 3.26 21.57 4.22
C VAL A 11 4.27 22.10 5.23
N ARG A 12 3.98 22.04 6.54
CA ARG A 12 4.91 22.47 7.59
C ARG A 12 6.24 21.72 7.59
N LEU A 13 6.26 20.44 7.20
CA LEU A 13 7.50 19.66 7.08
C LEU A 13 8.34 20.12 5.88
N VAL A 14 7.68 20.37 4.75
CA VAL A 14 8.32 20.81 3.49
C VAL A 14 8.93 22.20 3.65
N GLU A 15 8.20 23.14 4.26
CA GLU A 15 8.65 24.54 4.47
C GLU A 15 9.99 24.67 5.19
N ARG A 16 10.28 23.75 6.13
CA ARG A 16 11.51 23.79 6.94
C ARG A 16 12.79 23.64 6.10
N ARG A 17 12.69 23.00 4.93
CA ARG A 17 13.87 22.59 4.16
C ARG A 17 13.83 22.96 2.68
N ILE A 18 12.66 22.99 2.04
CA ILE A 18 12.56 23.04 0.57
C ILE A 18 13.18 24.31 -0.02
N SER A 19 13.09 25.42 0.71
CA SER A 19 13.68 26.71 0.34
C SER A 19 15.21 26.68 0.41
N ARG A 20 15.77 26.02 1.44
CA ARG A 20 17.22 25.85 1.61
C ARG A 20 17.81 24.88 0.59
N ASP A 21 17.06 23.84 0.26
CA ASP A 21 17.45 22.78 -0.67
C ASP A 21 17.28 23.19 -2.16
N LYS A 22 16.89 24.46 -2.44
CA LYS A 22 16.72 25.03 -3.79
C LYS A 22 15.71 24.26 -4.66
N TRP A 23 14.60 23.82 -4.07
CA TRP A 23 13.48 23.18 -4.79
C TRP A 23 13.90 22.00 -5.67
N PRO A 24 14.42 20.90 -5.07
CA PRO A 24 14.83 19.73 -5.83
C PRO A 24 13.61 19.03 -6.45
N GLU A 25 13.86 18.31 -7.55
CA GLU A 25 12.87 17.50 -8.23
C GLU A 25 12.38 16.33 -7.36
N TYR A 26 13.29 15.63 -6.68
CA TYR A 26 12.98 14.52 -5.78
C TYR A 26 14.00 14.38 -4.66
N TYR A 27 13.58 13.70 -3.59
CA TYR A 27 14.44 13.30 -2.47
C TYR A 27 14.66 11.79 -2.52
N ASP A 28 15.86 11.35 -2.14
CA ASP A 28 16.22 9.94 -2.04
C ASP A 28 16.13 9.46 -0.58
N THR A 29 16.10 8.14 -0.39
CA THR A 29 15.98 7.37 0.87
C THR A 29 14.56 7.23 1.42
N LYS A 30 14.36 6.18 2.24
CA LYS A 30 13.10 5.89 2.97
C LYS A 30 12.58 7.05 3.82
N ARG A 31 13.46 7.97 4.23
CA ARG A 31 13.11 9.14 5.05
C ARG A 31 13.31 10.48 4.31
N ALA A 32 13.53 10.44 2.99
CA ALA A 32 13.76 11.61 2.16
C ALA A 32 14.87 12.55 2.68
N ARG A 33 15.91 12.02 3.36
CA ARG A 33 16.90 12.87 4.05
C ARG A 33 17.84 13.58 3.07
N PHE A 34 18.17 12.93 1.96
CA PHE A 34 19.10 13.44 0.96
C PHE A 34 18.37 13.89 -0.30
N ILE A 35 18.92 14.91 -0.95
CA ILE A 35 18.49 15.31 -2.30
C ILE A 35 18.86 14.18 -3.27
N GLY A 36 18.01 13.92 -4.25
CA GLY A 36 18.27 12.90 -5.27
C GLY A 36 19.62 13.10 -5.95
N LYS A 37 20.34 11.99 -6.20
CA LYS A 37 21.68 12.03 -6.81
C LYS A 37 21.71 12.76 -8.16
N GLN A 38 20.62 12.68 -8.92
CA GLN A 38 20.43 13.36 -10.21
C GLN A 38 19.23 14.32 -10.18
N ALA A 39 18.84 14.80 -9.00
CA ALA A 39 17.72 15.72 -8.90
C ALA A 39 18.08 17.08 -9.48
N HIS A 40 17.29 17.56 -10.43
CA HIS A 40 17.38 18.94 -10.89
C HIS A 40 16.87 19.89 -9.81
N LEU A 41 17.48 21.08 -9.73
CA LEU A 41 17.10 22.14 -8.81
C LEU A 41 16.15 23.13 -9.49
N PHE A 42 15.37 23.87 -8.70
CA PHE A 42 14.38 24.84 -9.17
C PHE A 42 13.32 24.25 -10.10
N GLN A 43 12.89 23.03 -9.79
CA GLN A 43 11.95 22.34 -10.67
C GLN A 43 10.52 22.89 -10.53
N THR A 44 9.92 23.23 -11.66
CA THR A 44 8.62 23.94 -11.74
C THR A 44 7.51 23.22 -10.99
N TRP A 45 7.36 21.91 -11.15
CA TRP A 45 6.29 21.16 -10.47
C TRP A 45 6.44 21.08 -8.94
N SER A 46 7.66 21.20 -8.41
CA SER A 46 7.94 21.15 -6.97
C SER A 46 7.50 22.48 -6.34
N ILE A 47 7.77 23.57 -7.05
CA ILE A 47 7.35 24.93 -6.68
C ILE A 47 5.83 25.05 -6.82
N SER A 48 5.28 24.72 -7.99
CA SER A 48 3.85 24.80 -8.27
C SER A 48 3.04 23.91 -7.35
N GLY A 49 3.48 22.68 -7.08
CA GLY A 49 2.80 21.75 -6.18
C GLY A 49 2.72 22.28 -4.75
N TYR A 50 3.79 22.89 -4.25
CA TYR A 50 3.79 23.55 -2.94
C TYR A 50 2.83 24.74 -2.88
N LEU A 51 2.83 25.60 -3.91
CA LEU A 51 1.94 26.76 -3.98
C LEU A 51 0.47 26.32 -4.03
N VAL A 52 0.15 25.35 -4.88
CA VAL A 52 -1.19 24.78 -4.99
C VAL A 52 -1.64 24.17 -3.66
N ALA A 53 -0.77 23.41 -2.99
CA ALA A 53 -1.10 22.84 -1.68
C ALA A 53 -1.46 23.93 -0.64
N LYS A 54 -0.75 25.05 -0.63
CA LYS A 54 -1.09 26.19 0.24
C LYS A 54 -2.41 26.85 -0.13
N LEU A 55 -2.66 27.05 -1.42
CA LEU A 55 -3.92 27.64 -1.89
C LEU A 55 -5.12 26.75 -1.57
N LEU A 56 -4.96 25.43 -1.68
CA LEU A 56 -6.01 24.46 -1.32
C LEU A 56 -6.28 24.41 0.19
N LEU A 57 -5.25 24.57 1.02
CA LEU A 57 -5.42 24.69 2.48
C LEU A 57 -6.12 25.98 2.88
N ALA A 58 -5.85 27.09 2.18
CA ALA A 58 -6.52 28.37 2.42
C ALA A 58 -7.97 28.35 1.97
N ASN A 59 -8.24 27.78 0.78
CA ASN A 59 -9.55 27.75 0.15
C ASN A 59 -9.93 26.31 -0.26
N PRO A 60 -10.57 25.53 0.61
CA PRO A 60 -10.93 24.15 0.31
C PRO A 60 -11.94 24.03 -0.85
N SER A 61 -12.74 25.07 -1.09
CA SER A 61 -13.70 25.11 -2.21
C SER A 61 -13.02 25.03 -3.59
N ALA A 62 -11.76 25.45 -3.71
CA ALA A 62 -10.99 25.35 -4.95
C ALA A 62 -10.69 23.89 -5.36
N ALA A 63 -10.78 22.94 -4.42
CA ALA A 63 -10.61 21.51 -4.72
C ALA A 63 -11.65 21.00 -5.73
N LYS A 64 -12.82 21.64 -5.85
CA LYS A 64 -13.87 21.27 -6.82
C LYS A 64 -13.39 21.36 -8.28
N ILE A 65 -12.34 22.13 -8.57
CA ILE A 65 -11.76 22.23 -9.92
C ILE A 65 -11.05 20.93 -10.32
N PHE A 66 -10.49 20.20 -9.35
CA PHE A 66 -9.72 18.97 -9.60
C PHE A 66 -10.55 17.70 -9.42
N VAL A 67 -11.64 17.78 -8.66
CA VAL A 67 -12.50 16.64 -8.36
C VAL A 67 -13.67 16.62 -9.32
N ASN A 68 -13.75 15.58 -10.14
CA ASN A 68 -14.97 15.28 -10.88
C ASN A 68 -15.91 14.45 -10.00
N GLU A 69 -17.20 14.78 -9.99
CA GLU A 69 -18.19 13.88 -9.41
C GLU A 69 -18.49 12.80 -10.46
N GLU A 70 -18.20 11.54 -10.12
CA GLU A 70 -18.47 10.42 -11.02
C GLU A 70 -19.98 10.25 -11.18
N ASP A 71 -20.46 10.29 -12.43
CA ASP A 71 -21.85 9.96 -12.73
C ASP A 71 -22.10 8.48 -12.42
N PRO A 72 -23.03 8.15 -11.50
CA PRO A 72 -23.31 6.77 -11.13
C PRO A 72 -23.78 5.91 -12.30
N GLU A 73 -24.40 6.49 -13.33
CA GLU A 73 -24.81 5.77 -14.54
C GLU A 73 -23.61 5.38 -15.39
N LEU A 74 -22.65 6.31 -15.57
CA LEU A 74 -21.43 6.07 -16.32
C LEU A 74 -20.52 5.04 -15.62
N ALA A 75 -20.41 5.12 -14.30
CA ALA A 75 -19.66 4.15 -13.49
C ALA A 75 -20.24 2.74 -13.60
N ASN A 76 -21.57 2.61 -13.52
CA ASN A 76 -22.26 1.32 -13.69
C ASN A 76 -22.13 0.76 -15.11
N ALA A 77 -22.21 1.63 -16.14
CA ALA A 77 -22.01 1.22 -17.53
C ALA A 77 -20.61 0.62 -17.74
N LEU A 78 -19.55 1.27 -17.24
CA LEU A 78 -18.17 0.77 -17.35
C LEU A 78 -17.93 -0.54 -16.55
N LEU A 79 -18.56 -0.68 -15.39
CA LEU A 79 -18.50 -1.92 -14.59
C LEU A 79 -19.26 -3.08 -15.24
N SER A 80 -20.39 -2.79 -15.92
CA SER A 80 -21.21 -3.77 -16.63
C SER A 80 -20.60 -4.22 -17.97
N ALA A 81 -19.86 -3.32 -18.63
CA ALA A 81 -19.18 -3.58 -19.90
C ALA A 81 -17.89 -4.41 -19.77
N ASN A 82 -17.45 -4.73 -18.54
CA ASN A 82 -16.21 -5.46 -18.30
C ASN A 82 -16.33 -6.94 -18.81
N PRO A 83 -15.66 -7.33 -19.91
CA PRO A 83 -15.83 -8.66 -20.52
C PRO A 83 -15.23 -9.80 -19.66
N ARG A 84 -14.57 -9.47 -18.56
CA ARG A 84 -13.91 -10.42 -17.65
C ARG A 84 -14.86 -11.27 -16.80
N ARG A 85 -16.17 -10.94 -16.74
CA ARG A 85 -17.13 -11.69 -15.91
C ARG A 85 -17.64 -13.02 -16.48
N LYS A 86 -17.29 -13.39 -17.72
CA LYS A 86 -17.72 -14.69 -18.32
C LYS A 86 -16.57 -15.58 -18.81
N ARG A 87 -15.51 -15.73 -18.02
CA ARG A 87 -14.70 -16.96 -18.08
C ARG A 87 -14.75 -17.65 -16.72
N GLY A 88 -15.82 -18.38 -16.49
CA GLY A 88 -15.77 -19.47 -15.52
C GLY A 88 -14.62 -20.39 -15.95
N ARG A 89 -13.53 -20.39 -15.18
CA ARG A 89 -12.49 -21.41 -15.31
C ARG A 89 -13.17 -22.73 -14.95
N LYS A 90 -13.57 -23.52 -15.96
CA LYS A 90 -13.80 -24.95 -15.74
C LYS A 90 -12.48 -25.49 -15.20
N GLY A 91 -12.48 -25.92 -13.95
CA GLY A 91 -11.31 -26.48 -13.30
C GLY A 91 -10.83 -27.68 -14.11
N PHE A 92 -9.67 -27.53 -14.76
CA PHE A 92 -8.94 -28.69 -15.25
C PHE A 92 -8.36 -29.38 -14.02
N LYS A 93 -8.97 -30.50 -13.61
CA LYS A 93 -8.29 -31.46 -12.74
C LYS A 93 -7.20 -32.10 -13.58
N GLN A 94 -5.93 -31.82 -13.28
CA GLN A 94 -4.85 -32.72 -13.66
C GLN A 94 -4.22 -33.31 -12.41
N PRO A 95 -4.03 -34.64 -12.37
CA PRO A 95 -3.29 -35.31 -11.32
C PRO A 95 -1.79 -35.14 -11.61
N PHE A 96 -1.05 -34.47 -10.72
CA PHE A 96 0.40 -34.50 -10.81
C PHE A 96 0.88 -35.86 -10.31
N HIS A 97 1.20 -36.74 -11.27
CA HIS A 97 2.02 -37.91 -11.08
C HIS A 97 3.48 -37.45 -10.88
N CYS A 98 4.01 -37.57 -9.67
CA CYS A 98 5.41 -37.29 -9.39
C CYS A 98 6.15 -38.63 -9.33
N MET A 99 6.85 -39.00 -10.41
CA MET A 99 7.88 -40.03 -10.36
C MET A 99 9.19 -39.42 -9.84
N ASN A 100 9.64 -39.97 -8.71
CA ASN A 100 11.03 -40.18 -8.29
C ASN A 100 12.06 -39.05 -8.51
N CYS A 101 12.65 -38.54 -7.41
CA CYS A 101 13.99 -38.99 -7.02
C CYS A 101 14.33 -38.58 -5.57
N GLU A 102 14.93 -39.53 -4.85
CA GLU A 102 15.29 -39.51 -3.44
C GLU A 102 16.49 -38.60 -3.13
N ALA A 103 16.47 -37.90 -1.98
CA ALA A 103 17.62 -37.81 -1.07
C ALA A 103 17.28 -36.95 0.17
N LYS A 104 17.06 -37.62 1.31
CA LYS A 104 17.80 -37.50 2.59
C LYS A 104 16.87 -37.82 3.77
N LYS A 105 16.99 -39.06 4.27
CA LYS A 105 16.32 -39.60 5.46
C LYS A 105 16.97 -39.12 6.76
N ARG A 106 16.16 -39.13 7.83
CA ARG A 106 16.48 -39.21 9.29
C ARG A 106 17.08 -37.93 9.90
N ALA A 107 16.71 -37.49 11.09
CA ALA A 107 15.82 -37.95 12.16
C ALA A 107 15.30 -36.66 12.87
N THR A 108 14.21 -36.59 13.62
CA THR A 108 13.87 -37.36 14.81
C THR A 108 12.51 -36.83 15.34
N ARG A 109 11.71 -37.74 15.89
CA ARG A 109 10.68 -37.56 16.93
C ARG A 109 9.33 -36.92 16.54
N GLN A 110 8.49 -37.77 15.96
CA GLN A 110 7.09 -37.92 16.40
C GLN A 110 7.03 -38.14 17.92
N THR A 111 6.13 -37.41 18.58
CA THR A 111 5.47 -37.87 19.81
C THR A 111 3.98 -37.64 19.62
N CYS A 112 3.23 -38.74 19.54
CA CYS A 112 1.79 -38.84 19.74
C CYS A 112 1.59 -40.02 20.73
N PRO A 113 0.38 -40.29 21.23
CA PRO A 113 -0.31 -39.59 22.30
C PRO A 113 -0.64 -40.54 23.48
N ASN A 114 -1.16 -39.95 24.58
CA ASN A 114 -2.00 -40.56 25.63
C ASN A 114 -1.60 -41.93 26.21
N PHE A 115 -1.04 -41.90 27.42
CA PHE A 115 -1.09 -43.00 28.38
C PHE A 115 -1.76 -42.51 29.66
N ALA A 116 -2.75 -43.28 30.11
CA ALA A 116 -3.63 -43.00 31.23
C ALA A 116 -2.96 -43.19 32.61
N ASN A 117 -3.56 -42.51 33.59
CA ASN A 117 -3.53 -42.73 35.05
C ASN A 117 -2.24 -42.38 35.81
N ILE A 118 -2.37 -41.42 36.74
CA ILE A 118 -2.28 -41.67 38.19
C ILE A 118 -2.99 -40.52 38.93
N VAL A 119 -3.91 -40.95 39.80
CA VAL A 119 -4.73 -40.19 40.73
C VAL A 119 -3.88 -39.70 41.91
N THR A 120 -3.94 -38.40 42.21
CA THR A 120 -3.76 -37.75 43.53
C THR A 120 -4.58 -36.46 43.39
N GLY A 121 -5.53 -36.04 44.24
CA GLY A 121 -5.80 -36.24 45.65
C GLY A 121 -6.35 -34.89 46.12
N LEU A 122 -7.66 -34.77 46.36
CA LEU A 122 -8.33 -33.65 47.05
C LEU A 122 -9.59 -34.27 47.68
N GLU A 123 -9.50 -34.76 48.91
CA GLU A 123 -9.90 -34.05 50.13
C GLU A 123 -11.38 -33.63 50.14
N ALA A 124 -12.12 -34.36 50.99
CA ALA A 124 -13.31 -34.00 51.77
C ALA A 124 -14.43 -33.18 51.10
#